data_AF-A0A6S6G4Z1-F1
#
_entry.id   AF-A0A6S6G4Z1-F1
#
_cell.length_a   1.000
_cell.length_b   1.000
_cell.length_c   1.000
_cell.angle_alpha   90.00
_cell.angle_beta   90.00
_cell.angle_gamma   90.00
#
_symmetry.space_group_name_H-M   'P 1'
#
loop_
_entity.id
_entity.type
_entity.pdbx_description
1 polymer ?
#
loop_
_entity_poly.entity_id
_entity_poly.type
_entity_poly.pdbx_seq_one_letter_code
_entity_poly.pdbx_strand_id
1 'polypeptide(L)'
;MIRPLPALLAVALVATASPAAAYWEYGHQTIAQIAEANVRPKTRVAIRALLAHSDLLDTPECKASTMSDASVWADCVKPLKDADGKSRFGYAYSWHYQNVSICRPFDLTAPCKDGNCVSAQITRDVALLKNKRAPMKDRVEALAFLIHFVGDLHQPLHAGDKDDKGGNDAKADYGLYGPARLNLHSIWDGYLAERAISSPPPLVRRYPASVRTALGAGSVTDWSRESWQISHDAAYGSVLSDPCVPTPARLKLDDATIAKLVPVARLEVERGGLRLAKLLDEALG
;
A
#
# COMPACT_ATOMS: atom_id res chain seq x y z
N MET A 1 -33.64 47.37 -38.78
CA MET A 1 -32.85 46.21 -39.19
C MET A 1 -31.59 46.17 -38.32
N ILE A 2 -31.62 45.45 -37.20
CA ILE A 2 -30.53 45.40 -36.22
C ILE A 2 -29.80 44.06 -36.42
N ARG A 3 -28.50 44.13 -36.73
CA ARG A 3 -27.62 42.98 -36.97
C ARG A 3 -27.37 42.21 -35.66
N PRO A 4 -27.40 40.87 -35.63
CA PRO A 4 -26.98 40.13 -34.44
C PRO A 4 -25.44 40.09 -34.36
N LEU A 5 -24.88 40.48 -33.22
CA LEU A 5 -23.48 40.20 -32.86
C LEU A 5 -23.36 38.69 -32.55
N PRO A 6 -22.28 38.01 -32.98
CA PRO A 6 -22.00 36.65 -32.52
C PRO A 6 -21.37 36.75 -31.12
N ALA A 7 -22.11 36.36 -30.08
CA ALA A 7 -21.55 36.23 -28.74
C ALA A 7 -20.62 35.00 -28.72
N LEU A 8 -19.34 35.28 -28.47
CA LEU A 8 -18.24 34.34 -28.29
C LEU A 8 -18.63 33.10 -27.47
N LEU A 9 -18.36 31.92 -28.03
CA LEU A 9 -18.27 30.67 -27.29
C LEU A 9 -17.15 30.80 -26.25
N ALA A 10 -17.50 31.02 -24.99
CA ALA A 10 -16.62 30.71 -23.89
C ALA A 10 -16.50 29.19 -23.79
N VAL A 11 -15.45 28.63 -24.38
CA VAL A 11 -15.05 27.24 -24.12
C VAL A 11 -14.63 27.19 -22.66
N ALA A 12 -15.55 26.77 -21.79
CA ALA A 12 -15.23 26.39 -20.43
C ALA A 12 -14.26 25.21 -20.52
N LEU A 13 -12.98 25.45 -20.20
CA LEU A 13 -12.07 24.37 -19.81
C LEU A 13 -12.63 23.75 -18.54
N VAL A 14 -13.49 22.76 -18.71
CA VAL A 14 -13.72 21.76 -17.67
C VAL A 14 -12.42 20.98 -17.61
N ALA A 15 -11.50 21.44 -16.75
CA ALA A 15 -10.43 20.61 -16.28
C ALA A 15 -11.09 19.40 -15.65
N THR A 16 -11.10 18.27 -16.36
CA THR A 16 -11.42 16.98 -15.78
C THR A 16 -10.31 16.69 -14.78
N ALA A 17 -10.49 17.17 -13.54
CA ALA A 17 -9.69 16.74 -12.42
C ALA A 17 -9.82 15.21 -12.40
N SER A 18 -8.75 14.52 -12.77
CA SER A 18 -8.64 13.09 -12.56
C SER A 18 -8.99 12.81 -11.10
N PRO A 19 -9.70 11.71 -10.80
CA PRO A 19 -10.14 11.46 -9.44
C PRO A 19 -8.93 11.40 -8.51
N ALA A 20 -9.18 11.61 -7.21
CA ALA A 20 -8.19 11.65 -6.13
C ALA A 20 -7.27 10.41 -6.01
N ALA A 21 -7.42 9.42 -6.91
CA ALA A 21 -6.39 8.63 -7.61
C ALA A 21 -5.02 8.50 -6.93
N ALA A 22 -4.33 9.62 -6.99
CA ALA A 22 -2.89 9.68 -6.93
C ALA A 22 -2.32 9.36 -5.55
N TYR A 23 -3.06 9.62 -4.47
CA TYR A 23 -2.48 9.61 -3.13
C TYR A 23 -2.19 8.19 -2.62
N TRP A 24 -3.12 7.25 -2.81
CA TRP A 24 -2.94 5.85 -2.41
C TRP A 24 -1.94 5.12 -3.31
N GLU A 25 -1.97 5.42 -4.60
CA GLU A 25 -1.02 4.86 -5.57
C GLU A 25 0.42 5.29 -5.29
N TYR A 26 0.62 6.53 -4.83
CA TYR A 26 1.94 7.12 -4.64
C TYR A 26 2.78 6.39 -3.58
N GLY A 27 2.14 5.89 -2.51
CA GLY A 27 2.79 5.06 -1.49
C GLY A 27 3.37 3.78 -2.08
N HIS A 28 2.53 2.97 -2.73
CA HIS A 28 2.93 1.72 -3.37
C HIS A 28 3.99 1.92 -4.46
N GLN A 29 3.81 2.91 -5.33
CA GLN A 29 4.76 3.23 -6.39
C GLN A 29 6.12 3.63 -5.81
N THR A 30 6.15 4.41 -4.72
CA THR A 30 7.39 4.80 -4.06
C THR A 30 8.10 3.59 -3.45
N ILE A 31 7.37 2.71 -2.76
CA ILE A 31 7.91 1.44 -2.24
C ILE A 31 8.53 0.60 -3.35
N ALA A 32 7.82 0.46 -4.49
CA ALA A 32 8.29 -0.27 -5.65
C ALA A 32 9.55 0.36 -6.27
N GLN A 33 9.62 1.69 -6.36
CA GLN A 33 10.79 2.42 -6.87
C GLN A 33 12.01 2.30 -5.95
N ILE A 34 11.81 2.39 -4.62
CA ILE A 34 12.86 2.09 -3.65
C ILE A 34 13.34 0.66 -3.85
N ALA A 35 12.44 -0.31 -4.01
CA ALA A 35 12.83 -1.69 -4.23
C ALA A 35 13.65 -1.87 -5.52
N GLU A 36 13.19 -1.32 -6.66
CA GLU A 36 13.91 -1.42 -7.95
C GLU A 36 15.32 -0.81 -7.87
N ALA A 37 15.48 0.30 -7.12
CA ALA A 37 16.79 0.91 -6.88
C ALA A 37 17.72 0.02 -6.03
N ASN A 38 17.17 -0.86 -5.18
CA ASN A 38 17.91 -1.58 -4.14
C ASN A 38 18.11 -3.09 -4.38
N VAL A 39 17.37 -3.71 -5.31
CA VAL A 39 17.62 -5.09 -5.77
C VAL A 39 18.99 -5.25 -6.45
N ARG A 40 19.47 -6.49 -6.58
CA ARG A 40 20.66 -6.81 -7.39
C ARG A 40 20.39 -6.64 -8.89
N PRO A 41 21.41 -6.37 -9.72
CA PRO A 41 21.23 -6.24 -11.17
C PRO A 41 20.54 -7.45 -11.82
N LYS A 42 20.92 -8.68 -11.45
CA LYS A 42 20.29 -9.90 -11.99
C LYS A 42 18.81 -10.03 -11.63
N THR A 43 18.45 -9.66 -10.40
CA THR A 43 17.08 -9.63 -9.90
C THR A 43 16.24 -8.64 -10.69
N ARG A 44 16.79 -7.44 -10.98
CA ARG A 44 16.11 -6.45 -11.82
C ARG A 44 15.82 -6.97 -13.23
N VAL A 45 16.75 -7.71 -13.83
CA VAL A 45 16.51 -8.36 -15.13
C VAL A 45 15.41 -9.42 -15.04
N ALA A 46 15.43 -10.26 -14.01
CA ALA A 46 14.40 -11.29 -13.80
C ALA A 46 13.00 -10.69 -13.57
N ILE A 47 12.90 -9.61 -12.80
CA ILE A 47 11.64 -8.86 -12.59
C ILE A 47 11.11 -8.37 -13.94
N ARG A 48 11.94 -7.68 -14.73
CA ARG A 48 11.53 -7.16 -16.05
C ARG A 48 11.10 -8.27 -17.00
N ALA A 49 11.79 -9.41 -16.98
CA ALA A 49 11.43 -10.56 -17.79
C ALA A 49 10.05 -11.15 -17.39
N LEU A 50 9.75 -11.22 -16.09
CA LEU A 50 8.42 -11.64 -15.62
C LEU A 50 7.34 -10.62 -16.01
N LEU A 51 7.53 -9.33 -15.72
CA LEU A 51 6.54 -8.30 -16.04
C LEU A 51 6.30 -8.11 -17.54
N ALA A 52 7.24 -8.52 -18.40
CA ALA A 52 7.00 -8.58 -19.86
C ALA A 52 5.88 -9.57 -20.25
N HIS A 53 5.49 -10.48 -19.35
CA HIS A 53 4.38 -11.42 -19.50
C HIS A 53 3.12 -10.97 -18.71
N SER A 54 2.99 -9.68 -18.37
CA SER A 54 1.82 -9.16 -17.66
C SER A 54 0.51 -9.26 -18.46
N ASP A 55 0.59 -9.48 -19.77
CA ASP A 55 -0.56 -9.78 -20.62
C ASP A 55 -1.30 -11.05 -20.19
N LEU A 56 -0.58 -12.03 -19.61
CA LEU A 56 -1.17 -13.27 -19.10
C LEU A 56 -2.12 -13.06 -17.90
N LEU A 57 -2.07 -11.89 -17.26
CA LEU A 57 -2.99 -11.54 -16.17
C LEU A 57 -4.42 -11.32 -16.68
N ASP A 58 -4.60 -11.01 -17.96
CA ASP A 58 -5.92 -10.80 -18.59
C ASP A 58 -6.74 -9.69 -17.91
N THR A 59 -6.05 -8.59 -17.55
CA THR A 59 -6.62 -7.39 -16.93
C THR A 59 -6.26 -6.15 -17.73
N PRO A 60 -6.80 -5.96 -18.94
CA PRO A 60 -6.39 -4.86 -19.83
C PRO A 60 -6.59 -3.45 -19.23
N GLU A 61 -7.50 -3.31 -18.26
CA GLU A 61 -7.76 -2.07 -17.52
C GLU A 61 -6.73 -1.81 -16.41
N CYS A 62 -6.03 -2.86 -15.94
CA CYS A 62 -5.09 -2.82 -14.83
C CYS A 62 -3.71 -3.24 -15.29
N LYS A 63 -2.83 -2.26 -15.52
CA LYS A 63 -1.48 -2.51 -16.00
C LYS A 63 -0.59 -3.10 -14.89
N ALA A 64 0.34 -3.97 -15.29
CA ALA A 64 1.41 -4.48 -14.44
C ALA A 64 2.73 -4.58 -15.23
N SER A 65 2.97 -3.67 -16.19
CA SER A 65 4.13 -3.71 -17.09
C SER A 65 5.45 -3.27 -16.44
N THR A 66 5.38 -2.54 -15.34
CA THR A 66 6.53 -2.07 -14.56
C THR A 66 6.32 -2.37 -13.07
N MET A 67 7.36 -2.26 -12.25
CA MET A 67 7.17 -2.43 -10.80
C MET A 67 6.20 -1.40 -10.22
N SER A 68 6.22 -0.15 -10.71
CA SER A 68 5.27 0.88 -10.30
C SER A 68 3.84 0.52 -10.70
N ASP A 69 3.60 0.02 -11.92
CA ASP A 69 2.26 -0.41 -12.35
C ASP A 69 1.79 -1.62 -11.51
N ALA A 70 2.66 -2.63 -11.36
CA ALA A 70 2.39 -3.84 -10.59
C ALA A 70 2.09 -3.53 -9.11
N SER A 71 2.70 -2.47 -8.56
CA SER A 71 2.49 -2.05 -7.18
C SER A 71 1.08 -1.57 -6.88
N VAL A 72 0.28 -1.19 -7.88
CA VAL A 72 -1.12 -0.75 -7.71
C VAL A 72 -2.11 -1.73 -8.35
N TRP A 73 -1.61 -2.76 -9.03
CA TRP A 73 -2.42 -3.71 -9.77
C TRP A 73 -3.42 -4.46 -8.90
N ALA A 74 -3.01 -4.92 -7.71
CA ALA A 74 -3.87 -5.71 -6.82
C ALA A 74 -5.11 -4.93 -6.37
N ASP A 75 -4.98 -3.61 -6.14
CA ASP A 75 -6.12 -2.73 -5.88
C ASP A 75 -6.98 -2.48 -7.12
N CYS A 76 -6.34 -2.24 -8.27
CA CYS A 76 -7.04 -2.01 -9.52
C CYS A 76 -7.95 -3.17 -9.91
N VAL A 77 -7.54 -4.42 -9.62
CA VAL A 77 -8.31 -5.61 -10.02
C VAL A 77 -9.50 -5.94 -9.10
N LYS A 78 -9.54 -5.41 -7.87
CA LYS A 78 -10.64 -5.61 -6.91
C LYS A 78 -12.03 -5.37 -7.50
N PRO A 79 -12.31 -4.25 -8.21
CA PRO A 79 -13.62 -3.99 -8.78
C PRO A 79 -13.96 -4.83 -10.02
N LEU A 80 -13.00 -5.52 -10.65
CA LEU A 80 -13.22 -6.21 -11.91
C LEU A 80 -14.22 -7.36 -11.78
N LYS A 81 -15.11 -7.43 -12.78
CA LYS A 81 -16.16 -8.44 -12.89
C LYS A 81 -15.94 -9.32 -14.11
N ASP A 82 -16.39 -10.57 -14.05
CA ASP A 82 -16.44 -11.47 -15.20
C ASP A 82 -17.66 -11.15 -16.08
N ALA A 83 -17.83 -11.89 -17.18
CA ALA A 83 -18.94 -11.71 -18.11
C ALA A 83 -20.32 -11.92 -17.46
N ASP A 84 -20.39 -12.68 -16.36
CA ASP A 84 -21.62 -12.92 -15.59
C ASP A 84 -21.82 -11.90 -14.46
N GLY A 85 -20.95 -10.90 -14.34
CA GLY A 85 -21.00 -9.86 -13.30
C GLY A 85 -20.47 -10.29 -11.93
N LYS A 86 -19.84 -11.47 -11.81
CA LYS A 86 -19.23 -11.93 -10.54
C LYS A 86 -17.83 -11.35 -10.38
N SER A 87 -17.37 -11.19 -9.14
CA SER A 87 -16.03 -10.67 -8.89
C SER A 87 -14.96 -11.66 -9.35
N ARG A 88 -14.04 -11.21 -10.22
CA ARG A 88 -12.93 -12.02 -10.74
C ARG A 88 -11.84 -12.26 -9.68
N PHE A 89 -11.58 -11.25 -8.85
CA PHE A 89 -10.50 -11.23 -7.86
C PHE A 89 -11.02 -11.09 -6.41
N GLY A 90 -12.31 -11.36 -6.19
CA GLY A 90 -12.93 -11.17 -4.87
C GLY A 90 -12.30 -12.04 -3.77
N TYR A 91 -11.69 -13.16 -4.16
CA TYR A 91 -10.93 -14.03 -3.24
C TYR A 91 -9.72 -13.32 -2.61
N ALA A 92 -9.16 -12.31 -3.29
CA ALA A 92 -7.98 -11.57 -2.84
C ALA A 92 -8.33 -10.40 -1.91
N TYR A 93 -9.61 -10.11 -1.67
CA TYR A 93 -10.00 -8.92 -0.90
C TYR A 93 -9.39 -8.88 0.50
N SER A 94 -9.41 -10.00 1.23
CA SER A 94 -8.82 -10.09 2.58
C SER A 94 -7.30 -10.24 2.58
N TRP A 95 -6.68 -10.39 1.40
CA TRP A 95 -5.23 -10.54 1.30
C TRP A 95 -4.47 -9.23 1.50
N HIS A 96 -5.15 -8.09 1.50
CA HIS A 96 -4.53 -6.78 1.66
C HIS A 96 -4.24 -6.40 3.11
N TYR A 97 -4.77 -7.14 4.09
CA TYR A 97 -4.66 -6.76 5.49
C TYR A 97 -4.63 -7.98 6.42
N GLN A 98 -4.49 -7.71 7.71
CA GLN A 98 -4.61 -8.63 8.82
C GLN A 98 -5.14 -7.83 10.02
N ASN A 99 -6.42 -7.97 10.34
CA ASN A 99 -7.04 -7.22 11.44
C ASN A 99 -6.65 -7.84 12.79
N VAL A 100 -5.45 -7.51 13.28
CA VAL A 100 -4.98 -7.93 14.60
C VAL A 100 -5.36 -6.85 15.61
N SER A 101 -6.10 -7.20 16.66
CA SER A 101 -6.49 -6.23 17.69
C SER A 101 -5.27 -5.57 18.32
N ILE A 102 -5.19 -4.24 18.30
CA ILE A 102 -4.11 -3.47 18.94
C ILE A 102 -4.17 -3.52 20.47
N CYS A 103 -5.29 -3.98 21.04
CA CYS A 103 -5.53 -4.02 22.49
C CYS A 103 -5.36 -5.42 23.09
N ARG A 104 -4.81 -6.35 22.32
CA ARG A 104 -4.52 -7.73 22.73
C ARG A 104 -3.08 -8.07 22.33
N PRO A 105 -2.45 -9.08 22.97
CA PRO A 105 -1.17 -9.57 22.49
C PRO A 105 -1.26 -9.94 20.99
N PHE A 106 -0.25 -9.55 20.22
CA PHE A 106 -0.18 -9.84 18.80
C PHE A 106 -0.31 -11.34 18.50
N ASP A 107 -1.31 -11.69 17.70
CA ASP A 107 -1.61 -13.04 17.24
C ASP A 107 -2.15 -13.01 15.80
N LEU A 108 -1.56 -13.82 14.92
CA LEU A 108 -1.97 -13.95 13.52
C LEU A 108 -2.92 -15.12 13.29
N THR A 109 -3.14 -15.98 14.28
CA THR A 109 -3.85 -17.25 14.08
C THR A 109 -5.26 -17.04 13.51
N ALA A 110 -6.06 -16.16 14.12
CA ALA A 110 -7.39 -15.86 13.62
C ALA A 110 -7.39 -14.92 12.39
N PRO A 111 -6.64 -13.80 12.37
CA PRO A 111 -6.63 -12.89 11.21
C PRO A 111 -6.07 -13.51 9.92
N CYS A 112 -5.20 -14.51 10.03
CA CYS A 112 -4.58 -15.22 8.91
C CYS A 112 -5.13 -16.63 8.70
N LYS A 113 -6.34 -16.92 9.18
CA LYS A 113 -6.99 -18.22 8.98
C LYS A 113 -6.99 -18.61 7.49
N ASP A 114 -6.65 -19.85 7.22
CA ASP A 114 -6.55 -20.44 5.87
C ASP A 114 -5.56 -19.70 4.94
N GLY A 115 -4.64 -18.91 5.51
CA GLY A 115 -3.68 -18.09 4.78
C GLY A 115 -4.28 -16.82 4.15
N ASN A 116 -5.51 -16.45 4.49
CA ASN A 116 -6.22 -15.32 3.88
C ASN A 116 -5.88 -13.97 4.53
N CYS A 117 -4.59 -13.65 4.59
CA CYS A 117 -4.09 -12.36 5.07
C CYS A 117 -2.78 -11.97 4.35
N VAL A 118 -2.42 -10.69 4.45
CA VAL A 118 -1.27 -10.10 3.75
C VAL A 118 0.06 -10.81 4.01
N SER A 119 0.40 -11.15 5.26
CA SER A 119 1.68 -11.79 5.59
C SER A 119 1.79 -13.23 5.06
N ALA A 120 0.67 -13.96 5.03
CA ALA A 120 0.61 -15.29 4.45
C ALA A 120 0.75 -15.25 2.92
N GLN A 121 0.12 -14.28 2.25
CA GLN A 121 0.26 -14.12 0.80
C GLN A 121 1.66 -13.70 0.38
N ILE A 122 2.33 -12.78 1.11
CA ILE A 122 3.74 -12.45 0.87
C ILE A 122 4.61 -13.72 0.88
N THR A 123 4.39 -14.61 1.86
CA THR A 123 5.14 -15.87 1.98
C THR A 123 4.84 -16.80 0.80
N ARG A 124 3.57 -16.91 0.40
CA ARG A 124 3.12 -17.70 -0.76
C ARG A 124 3.73 -17.19 -2.06
N ASP A 125 3.71 -15.88 -2.30
CA ASP A 125 4.19 -15.28 -3.54
C ASP A 125 5.70 -15.45 -3.70
N VAL A 126 6.47 -15.29 -2.62
CA VAL A 126 7.92 -15.61 -2.61
C VAL A 126 8.16 -17.07 -3.00
N ALA A 127 7.36 -18.01 -2.49
CA ALA A 127 7.49 -19.43 -2.84
C ALA A 127 7.13 -19.71 -4.31
N LEU A 128 6.08 -19.08 -4.84
CA LEU A 128 5.69 -19.19 -6.25
C LEU A 128 6.79 -18.63 -7.18
N LEU A 129 7.37 -17.48 -6.82
CA LEU A 129 8.45 -16.87 -7.60
C LEU A 129 9.72 -17.72 -7.62
N LYS A 130 10.06 -18.40 -6.51
CA LYS A 130 11.18 -19.35 -6.44
C LYS A 130 10.93 -20.61 -7.28
N ASN A 131 9.67 -21.04 -7.41
CA ASN A 131 9.32 -22.24 -8.17
C ASN A 131 9.36 -21.99 -9.68
N LYS A 132 10.51 -22.27 -10.31
CA LYS A 132 10.69 -22.13 -11.76
C LYS A 132 9.77 -23.04 -12.60
N ARG A 133 9.13 -24.04 -11.99
CA ARG A 133 8.18 -24.95 -12.66
C ARG A 133 6.73 -24.47 -12.56
N ALA A 134 6.44 -23.44 -11.76
CA ALA A 134 5.11 -22.85 -11.71
C ALA A 134 4.75 -22.22 -13.06
N PRO A 135 3.47 -22.25 -13.48
CA PRO A 135 3.00 -21.58 -14.69
C PRO A 135 3.44 -20.12 -14.74
N MET A 136 3.78 -19.61 -15.92
CA MET A 136 4.25 -18.23 -16.07
C MET A 136 3.22 -17.22 -15.53
N LYS A 137 1.92 -17.44 -15.83
CA LYS A 137 0.82 -16.61 -15.32
C LYS A 137 0.87 -16.49 -13.79
N ASP A 138 0.91 -17.62 -13.08
CA ASP A 138 0.94 -17.66 -11.62
C ASP A 138 2.17 -16.94 -11.05
N ARG A 139 3.33 -17.03 -11.73
CA ARG A 139 4.56 -16.34 -11.30
C ARG A 139 4.48 -14.83 -11.52
N VAL A 140 3.85 -14.37 -12.60
CA VAL A 140 3.66 -12.93 -12.86
C VAL A 140 2.61 -12.35 -11.91
N GLU A 141 1.54 -13.09 -11.66
CA GLU A 141 0.52 -12.72 -10.66
C GLU A 141 1.13 -12.63 -9.26
N ALA A 142 1.91 -13.64 -8.85
CA ALA A 142 2.65 -13.61 -7.59
C ALA A 142 3.65 -12.44 -7.52
N LEU A 143 4.28 -12.04 -8.63
CA LEU A 143 5.15 -10.87 -8.64
C LEU A 143 4.36 -9.58 -8.37
N ALA A 144 3.21 -9.40 -9.04
CA ALA A 144 2.38 -8.23 -8.85
C ALA A 144 1.83 -8.14 -7.42
N PHE A 145 1.29 -9.25 -6.91
CA PHE A 145 0.82 -9.35 -5.53
C PHE A 145 1.94 -9.11 -4.52
N LEU A 146 3.12 -9.71 -4.68
CA LEU A 146 4.25 -9.49 -3.76
C LEU A 146 4.64 -8.00 -3.70
N ILE A 147 4.74 -7.33 -4.85
CA ILE A 147 5.10 -5.91 -4.90
C ILE A 147 4.07 -5.06 -4.15
N HIS A 148 2.78 -5.35 -4.32
CA HIS A 148 1.70 -4.63 -3.65
C HIS A 148 1.62 -4.94 -2.16
N PHE A 149 1.57 -6.22 -1.78
CA PHE A 149 1.33 -6.69 -0.41
C PHE A 149 2.45 -6.35 0.56
N VAL A 150 3.70 -6.26 0.09
CA VAL A 150 4.77 -5.73 0.95
C VAL A 150 4.52 -4.26 1.28
N GLY A 151 3.94 -3.49 0.35
CA GLY A 151 3.46 -2.14 0.62
C GLY A 151 2.36 -2.11 1.69
N ASP A 152 1.32 -2.91 1.49
CA ASP A 152 0.20 -3.04 2.43
C ASP A 152 0.66 -3.39 3.85
N LEU A 153 1.55 -4.37 4.00
CA LEU A 153 2.01 -4.80 5.32
C LEU A 153 2.72 -3.67 6.10
N HIS A 154 3.33 -2.71 5.39
CA HIS A 154 4.00 -1.56 5.99
C HIS A 154 3.07 -0.36 6.19
N GLN A 155 1.79 -0.48 5.87
CA GLN A 155 0.78 0.46 6.33
C GLN A 155 0.25 -0.02 7.69
N PRO A 156 0.51 0.70 8.80
CA PRO A 156 0.18 0.23 10.15
C PRO A 156 -1.27 -0.24 10.34
N LEU A 157 -2.22 0.44 9.73
CA LEU A 157 -3.65 0.14 9.84
C LEU A 157 -4.10 -1.03 8.96
N HIS A 158 -3.24 -1.58 8.10
CA HIS A 158 -3.47 -2.89 7.48
C HIS A 158 -3.06 -4.03 8.43
N ALA A 159 -2.28 -3.76 9.48
CA ALA A 159 -1.78 -4.76 10.41
C ALA A 159 -2.40 -4.70 11.81
N GLY A 160 -2.92 -3.54 12.21
CA GLY A 160 -3.57 -3.31 13.50
C GLY A 160 -4.98 -2.77 13.35
N ASP A 161 -5.90 -3.32 14.12
CA ASP A 161 -7.33 -2.99 14.11
C ASP A 161 -7.86 -2.71 15.52
N LYS A 162 -8.89 -1.87 15.59
CA LYS A 162 -9.60 -1.54 16.83
C LYS A 162 -11.11 -1.84 16.72
N ASP A 163 -11.44 -2.98 16.11
CA ASP A 163 -12.80 -3.35 15.71
C ASP A 163 -13.46 -2.29 14.80
N ASP A 164 -12.64 -1.59 14.01
CA ASP A 164 -13.02 -0.43 13.18
C ASP A 164 -12.51 -0.56 11.73
N LYS A 165 -12.18 -1.80 11.33
CA LYS A 165 -11.68 -2.17 10.00
C LYS A 165 -10.37 -1.45 9.67
N GLY A 166 -9.43 -1.46 10.60
CA GLY A 166 -8.16 -0.76 10.47
C GLY A 166 -8.35 0.75 10.38
N GLY A 167 -9.22 1.33 11.20
CA GLY A 167 -9.47 2.77 11.20
C GLY A 167 -10.34 3.29 10.04
N ASN A 168 -10.93 2.42 9.22
CA ASN A 168 -11.87 2.83 8.17
C ASN A 168 -13.18 3.40 8.75
N ASP A 169 -13.63 2.87 9.90
CA ASP A 169 -14.80 3.37 10.63
C ASP A 169 -14.44 4.55 11.57
N ALA A 170 -13.14 4.85 11.76
CA ALA A 170 -12.65 5.93 12.61
C ALA A 170 -12.57 7.26 11.84
N LYS A 171 -13.66 8.03 11.84
CA LYS A 171 -13.70 9.38 11.24
C LYS A 171 -12.61 10.28 11.81
N ALA A 172 -11.93 11.03 10.95
CA ALA A 172 -10.79 11.84 11.35
C ALA A 172 -10.65 13.12 10.53
N ASP A 173 -10.01 14.13 11.13
CA ASP A 173 -9.56 15.34 10.44
C ASP A 173 -8.04 15.34 10.31
N TYR A 174 -7.55 15.86 9.18
CA TYR A 174 -6.14 16.07 8.89
C TYR A 174 -5.85 17.57 8.85
N GLY A 175 -5.38 18.11 9.98
CA GLY A 175 -5.26 19.54 10.21
C GLY A 175 -6.65 20.21 10.15
N LEU A 176 -6.78 21.19 9.26
CA LEU A 176 -8.06 21.87 8.98
C LEU A 176 -8.92 21.13 7.93
N TYR A 177 -8.39 20.10 7.26
CA TYR A 177 -9.11 19.35 6.25
C TYR A 177 -9.91 18.21 6.87
N GLY A 178 -11.23 18.22 6.69
CA GLY A 178 -12.13 17.34 7.44
C GLY A 178 -13.46 17.04 6.76
N PRO A 179 -13.50 16.56 5.50
CA PRO A 179 -14.76 16.19 4.88
C PRO A 179 -15.40 15.01 5.61
N ALA A 180 -16.72 14.88 5.50
CA ALA A 180 -17.53 13.94 6.28
C ALA A 180 -17.08 12.46 6.18
N ARG A 181 -16.49 12.07 5.04
CA ARG A 181 -16.03 10.70 4.77
C ARG A 181 -14.55 10.46 5.11
N LEU A 182 -13.78 11.47 5.50
CA LEU A 182 -12.38 11.29 5.87
C LEU A 182 -12.28 10.45 7.15
N ASN A 183 -11.43 9.43 7.11
CA ASN A 183 -11.19 8.49 8.20
C ASN A 183 -9.68 8.30 8.42
N LEU A 184 -9.32 7.68 9.54
CA LEU A 184 -7.93 7.48 9.92
C LEU A 184 -7.16 6.65 8.87
N HIS A 185 -7.79 5.60 8.33
CA HIS A 185 -7.18 4.73 7.32
C HIS A 185 -6.75 5.50 6.06
N SER A 186 -7.68 6.22 5.43
CA SER A 186 -7.42 7.03 4.23
C SER A 186 -6.41 8.17 4.46
N ILE A 187 -6.29 8.67 5.70
CA ILE A 187 -5.22 9.61 6.04
C ILE A 187 -3.86 8.94 5.99
N TRP A 188 -3.72 7.74 6.57
CA TRP A 188 -2.46 6.99 6.57
C TRP A 188 -2.08 6.50 5.16
N ASP A 189 -3.03 5.96 4.39
CA ASP A 189 -2.80 5.51 3.00
C ASP A 189 -2.41 6.64 2.06
N GLY A 190 -3.03 7.81 2.23
CA GLY A 190 -2.98 8.90 1.27
C GLY A 190 -2.22 10.12 1.77
N TYR A 191 -2.92 10.97 2.54
CA TYR A 191 -2.45 12.33 2.86
C TYR A 191 -1.16 12.35 3.69
N LEU A 192 -1.04 11.46 4.68
CA LEU A 192 0.15 11.35 5.51
C LEU A 192 1.30 10.71 4.74
N ALA A 193 1.02 9.64 3.98
CA ALA A 193 2.01 8.98 3.13
C ALA A 193 2.60 9.95 2.09
N GLU A 194 1.77 10.70 1.37
CA GLU A 194 2.21 11.70 0.40
C GLU A 194 3.12 12.74 1.05
N ARG A 195 2.72 13.30 2.19
CA ARG A 195 3.52 14.27 2.94
C ARG A 195 4.85 13.67 3.41
N ALA A 196 4.83 12.43 3.88
CA ALA A 196 6.01 11.71 4.32
C ALA A 196 7.01 11.45 3.19
N ILE A 197 6.51 11.06 2.02
CA ILE A 197 7.33 10.77 0.83
C ILE A 197 7.89 12.05 0.23
N SER A 198 7.08 13.10 0.11
CA SER A 198 7.45 14.38 -0.50
C SER A 198 8.40 15.22 0.36
N SER A 199 8.49 14.91 1.66
CA SER A 199 9.43 15.57 2.57
C SER A 199 10.88 15.21 2.21
N PRO A 200 11.82 16.17 2.20
CA PRO A 200 13.24 15.88 1.94
C PRO A 200 13.87 15.07 3.08
N PRO A 201 14.93 14.28 2.80
CA PRO A 201 15.54 14.05 1.48
C PRO A 201 14.68 13.15 0.57
N PRO A 202 15.00 12.92 -0.72
CA PRO A 202 14.29 11.91 -1.51
C PRO A 202 14.47 10.49 -0.95
N LEU A 203 13.40 9.69 -0.90
CA LEU A 203 13.45 8.27 -0.48
C LEU A 203 13.97 7.35 -1.58
N VAL A 204 13.64 7.61 -2.84
CA VAL A 204 14.04 6.75 -3.96
C VAL A 204 15.52 6.96 -4.26
N ARG A 205 16.35 6.03 -3.78
CA ARG A 205 17.80 6.02 -3.99
C ARG A 205 18.38 4.64 -3.73
N ARG A 206 19.64 4.43 -4.13
CA ARG A 206 20.42 3.28 -3.68
C ARG A 206 20.88 3.50 -2.24
N TYR A 207 20.44 2.66 -1.32
CA TYR A 207 20.82 2.73 0.08
C TYR A 207 22.14 1.97 0.35
N PRO A 208 22.96 2.45 1.30
CA PRO A 208 24.14 1.73 1.76
C PRO A 208 23.80 0.32 2.24
N ALA A 209 24.72 -0.63 2.09
CA ALA A 209 24.48 -2.03 2.48
C ALA A 209 24.14 -2.20 3.96
N SER A 210 24.72 -1.39 4.84
CA SER A 210 24.41 -1.37 6.28
C SER A 210 22.96 -0.99 6.54
N VAL A 211 22.44 0.05 5.88
CA VAL A 211 21.04 0.49 6.01
C VAL A 211 20.09 -0.57 5.47
N ARG A 212 20.38 -1.13 4.29
CA ARG A 212 19.57 -2.22 3.71
C ARG A 212 19.51 -3.44 4.62
N THR A 213 20.62 -3.79 5.27
CA THR A 213 20.68 -4.90 6.23
C THR A 213 19.87 -4.61 7.48
N ALA A 214 20.03 -3.42 8.07
CA ALA A 214 19.34 -3.03 9.30
C ALA A 214 17.83 -2.93 9.10
N LEU A 215 17.37 -2.22 8.07
CA LEU A 215 15.93 -2.02 7.82
C LEU A 215 15.26 -3.23 7.17
N GLY A 216 16.01 -4.08 6.45
CA GLY A 216 15.53 -5.34 5.89
C GLY A 216 15.54 -6.53 6.86
N ALA A 217 16.05 -6.35 8.09
CA ALA A 217 16.14 -7.41 9.09
C ALA A 217 14.75 -7.89 9.53
N GLY A 218 14.69 -9.13 10.02
CA GLY A 218 13.45 -9.78 10.46
C GLY A 218 12.78 -10.63 9.37
N SER A 219 11.78 -11.37 9.82
CA SER A 219 10.85 -12.16 9.02
C SER A 219 9.58 -11.35 8.70
N VAL A 220 8.74 -11.87 7.79
CA VAL A 220 7.42 -11.28 7.49
C VAL A 220 6.57 -11.16 8.76
N THR A 221 6.63 -12.15 9.67
CA THR A 221 5.92 -12.11 10.97
C THR A 221 6.46 -11.02 11.89
N ASP A 222 7.76 -10.75 11.87
CA ASP A 222 8.35 -9.66 12.66
C ASP A 222 7.87 -8.29 12.12
N TRP A 223 7.80 -8.14 10.79
CA TRP A 223 7.29 -6.92 10.15
C TRP A 223 5.79 -6.72 10.41
N SER A 224 5.01 -7.80 10.42
CA SER A 224 3.61 -7.77 10.87
C SER A 224 3.46 -7.27 12.30
N ARG A 225 4.30 -7.77 13.22
CA ARG A 225 4.27 -7.35 14.63
C ARG A 225 4.67 -5.89 14.78
N GLU A 226 5.69 -5.46 14.04
CA GLU A 226 6.12 -4.07 14.01
C GLU A 226 5.03 -3.13 13.51
N SER A 227 4.41 -3.44 12.38
CA SER A 227 3.32 -2.64 11.80
C SER A 227 2.10 -2.57 12.74
N TRP A 228 1.76 -3.70 13.38
CA TRP A 228 0.75 -3.76 14.45
C TRP A 228 1.10 -2.85 15.66
N GLN A 229 2.36 -2.86 16.11
CA GLN A 229 2.81 -2.01 17.22
C GLN A 229 2.77 -0.51 16.83
N ILE A 230 3.13 -0.17 15.60
CA ILE A 230 3.05 1.20 15.09
C ILE A 230 1.58 1.65 14.98
N SER A 231 0.66 0.75 14.64
CA SER A 231 -0.78 1.03 14.67
C SER A 231 -1.20 1.46 16.08
N HIS A 232 -0.83 0.67 17.09
CA HIS A 232 -1.09 0.98 18.50
C HIS A 232 -0.46 2.32 18.93
N ASP A 233 0.87 2.44 18.82
CA ASP A 233 1.64 3.54 19.43
C ASP A 233 1.53 4.85 18.66
N ALA A 234 1.52 4.78 17.32
CA ALA A 234 1.55 5.95 16.46
C ALA A 234 0.17 6.26 15.89
N ALA A 235 -0.45 5.33 15.16
CA ALA A 235 -1.69 5.60 14.43
C ALA A 235 -2.84 5.97 15.38
N TYR A 236 -3.06 5.18 16.43
CA TYR A 236 -4.05 5.48 17.47
C TYR A 236 -3.45 6.29 18.63
N GLY A 237 -2.26 5.94 19.12
CA GLY A 237 -1.63 6.59 20.29
C GLY A 237 -1.25 8.05 20.10
N SER A 238 -1.18 8.56 18.86
CA SER A 238 -0.96 9.99 18.62
C SER A 238 -2.24 10.82 18.62
N VAL A 239 -3.41 10.18 18.55
CA VAL A 239 -4.73 10.86 18.44
C VAL A 239 -5.69 10.49 19.57
N LEU A 240 -5.31 9.52 20.41
CA LEU A 240 -6.01 9.10 21.61
C LEU A 240 -5.04 9.12 22.79
N SER A 241 -5.53 9.52 23.97
CA SER A 241 -4.75 9.44 25.21
C SER A 241 -4.47 8.00 25.63
N ASP A 242 -5.33 7.07 25.22
CA ASP A 242 -5.19 5.63 25.39
C ASP A 242 -5.75 4.95 24.12
N PRO A 243 -4.92 4.23 23.33
CA PRO A 243 -5.37 3.54 22.12
C PRO A 243 -6.52 2.55 22.34
N CYS A 244 -6.74 2.09 23.56
CA CYS A 244 -7.71 1.04 23.90
C CYS A 244 -9.02 1.54 24.52
N VAL A 245 -9.20 2.84 24.65
CA VAL A 245 -10.51 3.43 25.01
C VAL A 245 -11.43 3.55 23.80
N PRO A 246 -12.75 3.73 23.98
CA PRO A 246 -13.66 3.99 22.87
C PRO A 246 -13.22 5.16 22.00
N THR A 247 -13.28 4.97 20.67
CA THR A 247 -12.91 6.01 19.70
C THR A 247 -13.98 7.11 19.72
N PRO A 248 -13.62 8.41 19.84
CA PRO A 248 -14.59 9.48 19.79
C PRO A 248 -15.24 9.56 18.40
N ALA A 249 -16.35 10.29 18.28
CA ALA A 249 -17.08 10.43 17.02
C ALA A 249 -16.22 11.00 15.87
N ARG A 250 -15.15 11.72 16.20
CA ARG A 250 -14.17 12.23 15.24
C ARG A 250 -12.80 12.45 15.89
N LEU A 251 -11.78 11.80 15.34
CA LEU A 251 -10.37 11.99 15.69
C LEU A 251 -9.84 13.29 15.08
N LYS A 252 -8.82 13.87 15.71
CA LYS A 252 -8.18 15.11 15.26
C LYS A 252 -6.68 14.90 15.16
N LEU A 253 -6.14 14.92 13.94
CA LEU A 253 -4.71 14.98 13.71
C LEU A 253 -4.36 16.45 13.48
N ASP A 254 -4.02 17.18 14.54
CA ASP A 254 -3.55 18.56 14.39
C ASP A 254 -2.16 18.62 13.73
N ASP A 255 -1.72 19.81 13.36
CA ASP A 255 -0.44 19.97 12.64
C ASP A 255 0.77 19.46 13.44
N ALA A 256 0.72 19.54 14.77
CA ALA A 256 1.78 19.03 15.65
C ALA A 256 1.80 17.50 15.65
N THR A 257 0.64 16.86 15.64
CA THR A 257 0.47 15.41 15.52
C THR A 257 0.95 14.92 14.16
N ILE A 258 0.52 15.59 13.09
CA ILE A 258 0.96 15.29 11.71
C ILE A 258 2.48 15.38 11.61
N ALA A 259 3.09 16.45 12.14
CA ALA A 259 4.55 16.61 12.10
C ALA A 259 5.30 15.48 12.82
N LYS A 260 4.73 14.91 13.89
CA LYS A 260 5.30 13.73 14.59
C LYS A 260 5.11 12.44 13.82
N LEU A 261 4.00 12.28 13.10
CA LEU A 261 3.68 11.08 12.33
C LEU A 261 4.41 10.99 11.00
N VAL A 262 4.75 12.13 10.37
CA VAL A 262 5.50 12.19 9.12
C VAL A 262 6.77 11.32 9.14
N PRO A 263 7.71 11.43 10.11
CA PRO A 263 8.89 10.57 10.14
C PRO A 263 8.57 9.09 10.38
N VAL A 264 7.45 8.76 11.04
CA VAL A 264 7.01 7.37 11.26
C VAL A 264 6.54 6.75 9.95
N ALA A 265 5.59 7.38 9.26
CA ALA A 265 5.10 6.91 7.96
C ALA A 265 6.23 6.83 6.93
N ARG A 266 7.16 7.79 6.97
CA ARG A 266 8.33 7.82 6.09
C ARG A 266 9.26 6.63 6.30
N LEU A 267 9.49 6.23 7.55
CA LEU A 267 10.31 5.07 7.89
C LEU A 267 9.66 3.78 7.40
N GLU A 268 8.33 3.67 7.48
CA GLU A 268 7.60 2.50 6.99
C GLU A 268 7.68 2.37 5.45
N VAL A 269 7.60 3.47 4.71
CA VAL A 269 7.84 3.46 3.25
C VAL A 269 9.28 3.00 2.93
N GLU A 270 10.28 3.49 3.67
CA GLU A 270 11.67 3.06 3.49
C GLU A 270 11.86 1.57 3.80
N ARG A 271 11.28 1.09 4.90
CA ARG A 271 11.28 -0.33 5.27
C ARG A 271 10.59 -1.19 4.23
N GLY A 272 9.39 -0.82 3.79
CA GLY A 272 8.64 -1.52 2.77
C GLY A 272 9.46 -1.71 1.49
N GLY A 273 10.08 -0.64 0.99
CA GLY A 273 10.90 -0.70 -0.22
C GLY A 273 12.14 -1.59 -0.06
N LEU A 274 12.85 -1.49 1.08
CA LEU A 274 14.05 -2.28 1.34
C LEU A 274 13.76 -3.76 1.63
N ARG A 275 12.64 -4.05 2.29
CA ARG A 275 12.17 -5.41 2.56
C ARG A 275 11.62 -6.06 1.30
N LEU A 276 10.92 -5.32 0.44
CA LEU A 276 10.54 -5.79 -0.89
C LEU A 276 11.78 -6.12 -1.73
N ALA A 277 12.80 -5.26 -1.75
CA ALA A 277 14.06 -5.55 -2.45
C ALA A 277 14.71 -6.84 -1.94
N LYS A 278 14.74 -7.06 -0.62
CA LYS A 278 15.26 -8.28 0.00
C LYS A 278 14.50 -9.51 -0.46
N LEU A 279 13.17 -9.50 -0.41
CA LEU A 279 12.34 -10.63 -0.81
C LEU A 279 12.46 -10.93 -2.32
N LEU A 280 12.50 -9.91 -3.16
CA LEU A 280 12.71 -10.06 -4.61
C LEU A 280 14.10 -10.65 -4.90
N ASP A 281 15.14 -10.17 -4.21
CA ASP A 281 16.48 -10.75 -4.31
C ASP A 281 16.47 -12.22 -3.88
N GLU A 282 15.81 -12.56 -2.78
CA GLU A 282 15.70 -13.94 -2.29
C GLU A 282 14.95 -14.86 -3.27
N ALA A 283 13.91 -14.33 -3.92
CA ALA A 283 13.05 -15.12 -4.80
C ALA A 283 13.62 -15.31 -6.21
N LEU A 284 14.28 -14.29 -6.76
CA LEU A 284 14.62 -14.21 -8.19
C LEU A 284 16.11 -14.10 -8.48
N GLY A 285 16.97 -13.88 -7.48
CA GLY A 285 18.40 -13.68 -7.69
C GLY A 285 19.25 -14.87 -7.28
#